data_AF-A0A2E0KSS0-F1
#
_entry.id   AF-A0A2E0KSS0-F1
#
_cell.length_a   1.000
_cell.length_b   1.000
_cell.length_c   1.000
_cell.angle_alpha   90.00
_cell.angle_beta   90.00
_cell.angle_gamma   90.00
#
_symmetry.space_group_name_H-M   'P 1'
#
loop_
_entity.id
_entity.type
_entity.pdbx_description
1 polymer ?
#
loop_
_entity_poly.entity_id
_entity_poly.type
_entity_poly.pdbx_seq_one_letter_code
_entity_poly.pdbx_strand_id
1 'polypeptide(L)'
;MEFSTIGAEDSLDEAKLRLESVDALIVWGSDIILGVLIEKHLSRGGNCGSACELDVLVDPSVEQNQVWRPKYIITTDDGEPVMLSHGP
;
A
#
# COMPACT_ATOMS: atom_id res chain seq x y z
N MET A 1 6.19 -1.58 -9.97
CA MET A 1 6.00 -0.26 -9.34
C MET A 1 7.08 -0.15 -8.27
N GLU A 2 7.87 0.92 -8.28
CA GLU A 2 8.84 1.13 -7.21
C GLU A 2 8.09 1.53 -5.94
N PHE A 3 8.43 0.92 -4.81
CA PHE A 3 7.73 1.17 -3.56
C PHE A 3 8.67 1.24 -2.37
N SER A 4 8.17 1.83 -1.29
CA SER A 4 8.76 1.73 0.04
C SER A 4 7.66 1.40 1.06
N THR A 5 8.00 1.31 2.34
CA THR A 5 7.05 1.06 3.43
C THR A 5 6.90 2.30 4.31
N ILE A 6 5.76 2.42 4.98
CA ILE A 6 5.48 3.49 5.96
C ILE A 6 4.49 2.98 7.00
N GLY A 7 4.53 3.51 8.22
CA GLY A 7 3.57 3.18 9.28
C GLY A 7 2.24 3.91 9.10
N ALA A 8 1.15 3.30 9.57
CA ALA A 8 -0.20 3.86 9.51
C ALA A 8 -0.34 5.16 10.33
N GLU A 9 0.40 5.25 11.42
CA GLU A 9 0.40 6.41 12.32
C GLU A 9 1.31 7.54 11.85
N ASP A 10 2.12 7.31 10.80
CA ASP A 10 3.01 8.33 10.26
C ASP A 10 2.21 9.45 9.56
N SER A 11 2.84 10.62 9.49
CA SER A 11 2.26 11.81 8.89
C SER A 11 2.23 11.75 7.36
N LEU A 12 1.26 12.44 6.75
CA LEU A 12 1.21 12.57 5.29
C LEU A 12 2.34 13.43 4.72
N ASP A 13 2.95 14.30 5.53
CA ASP A 13 4.13 15.08 5.11
C ASP A 13 5.35 14.16 4.93
N GLU A 14 5.53 13.19 5.83
CA GLU A 14 6.57 12.17 5.68
C GLU A 14 6.31 11.28 4.45
N ALA A 15 5.05 10.83 4.28
CA ALA A 15 4.66 10.07 3.10
C ALA A 15 4.98 10.82 1.81
N LYS A 16 4.66 12.12 1.77
CA LYS A 16 4.92 12.98 0.61
C LYS A 16 6.39 13.00 0.24
N LEU A 17 7.29 13.18 1.22
CA LEU A 17 8.74 13.17 0.98
C LEU A 17 9.23 11.84 0.42
N ARG A 18 8.75 10.71 0.95
CA ARG A 18 9.15 9.39 0.44
C ARG A 18 8.64 9.15 -0.99
N LEU A 19 7.41 9.59 -1.30
CA LEU A 19 6.80 9.50 -2.63
C LEU A 19 7.49 10.37 -3.69
N GLU A 20 8.42 11.27 -3.32
CA GLU A 20 9.27 11.94 -4.31
C GLU A 20 10.28 10.97 -4.96
N SER A 21 10.57 9.84 -4.30
CA SER A 21 11.59 8.86 -4.74
C SER A 21 11.01 7.51 -5.17
N VAL A 22 9.74 7.22 -4.89
CA VAL A 22 9.07 5.96 -5.23
C VAL A 22 7.65 6.22 -5.71
N ASP A 23 7.09 5.31 -6.50
CA ASP A 23 5.73 5.46 -7.03
C ASP A 23 4.66 5.29 -5.94
N ALA A 24 4.93 4.49 -4.90
CA ALA A 24 3.95 4.10 -3.89
C ALA A 24 4.57 3.74 -2.54
N LEU A 25 3.75 3.80 -1.49
CA LEU A 25 4.08 3.33 -0.15
C LEU A 25 3.12 2.24 0.28
N ILE A 26 3.67 1.13 0.77
CA ILE A 26 2.90 0.10 1.47
C ILE A 26 2.75 0.54 2.93
N VAL A 27 1.49 0.67 3.36
CA VAL A 27 1.15 1.16 4.69
C VAL A 27 1.00 -0.01 5.65
N TRP A 28 1.82 -0.01 6.69
CA TRP A 28 1.81 -1.00 7.76
C TRP A 28 1.00 -0.51 8.96
N GLY A 29 0.05 -1.34 9.40
CA GLY A 29 -0.53 -1.24 10.74
C GLY A 29 0.40 -1.83 11.79
N SER A 30 -0.14 -2.20 12.95
CA SER A 30 0.67 -2.77 14.04
C SER A 30 1.36 -4.08 13.67
N ASP A 31 0.65 -4.98 12.98
CA ASP A 31 1.16 -6.33 12.63
C ASP A 31 0.74 -6.79 11.23
N ILE A 32 0.06 -5.93 10.46
CA ILE A 32 -0.48 -6.27 9.14
C ILE A 32 -0.27 -5.13 8.15
N ILE A 33 -0.16 -5.49 6.87
CA ILE A 33 -0.27 -4.53 5.78
C ILE A 33 -1.73 -4.07 5.70
N LEU A 34 -1.94 -2.76 5.79
CA LEU A 34 -3.28 -2.15 5.73
C LEU A 34 -3.68 -1.78 4.30
N GLY A 35 -2.74 -1.24 3.53
CA GLY A 35 -3.09 -0.67 2.23
C GLY A 35 -1.91 -0.04 1.49
N VAL A 36 -2.24 0.70 0.43
CA VAL A 36 -1.27 1.36 -0.45
C VAL A 36 -1.55 2.86 -0.53
N LEU A 37 -0.53 3.67 -0.30
CA LEU A 37 -0.60 5.12 -0.40
C LEU A 37 0.19 5.59 -1.63
N ILE A 38 -0.41 6.46 -2.44
CA ILE A 38 0.24 7.11 -3.59
C ILE A 38 -0.09 8.60 -3.55
N GLU A 39 0.60 9.41 -4.35
CA GLU A 39 0.52 10.88 -4.29
C GLU A 39 -0.92 11.41 -4.31
N LYS A 40 -1.81 10.83 -5.12
CA LYS A 40 -3.22 11.24 -5.20
C LYS A 40 -3.98 11.12 -3.87
N HIS A 41 -3.57 10.18 -3.01
CA HIS A 41 -4.22 9.91 -1.72
C HIS A 41 -3.86 10.94 -0.65
N LEU A 42 -2.74 11.68 -0.80
CA LEU A 42 -2.31 12.70 0.16
C LEU A 42 -3.36 13.81 0.37
N SER A 43 -4.22 14.03 -0.63
CA SER A 43 -5.33 14.99 -0.57
C SER A 43 -6.45 14.61 0.42
N ARG A 44 -6.49 13.36 0.91
CA ARG A 44 -7.53 12.86 1.83
C ARG A 44 -7.38 13.38 3.27
N GLY A 45 -6.18 13.83 3.65
CA GLY A 45 -5.88 14.30 5.01
C GLY A 45 -5.79 13.17 6.05
N GLY A 46 -5.52 13.52 7.31
CA GLY A 46 -5.33 12.55 8.41
C GLY A 46 -3.90 12.01 8.50
N ASN A 47 -3.78 10.71 8.78
CA ASN A 47 -2.52 9.96 8.82
C ASN A 47 -2.43 8.97 7.64
N CYS A 48 -1.29 8.32 7.46
CA CYS A 48 -1.10 7.38 6.35
C CYS A 48 -2.13 6.25 6.33
N GLY A 49 -2.51 5.73 7.50
CA GLY A 49 -3.51 4.66 7.64
C GLY A 49 -4.90 5.08 7.14
N SER A 50 -5.35 6.28 7.51
CA SER A 50 -6.65 6.80 7.09
C SER A 50 -6.69 7.27 5.62
N ALA A 51 -5.55 7.69 5.08
CA ALA A 51 -5.47 8.16 3.70
C ALA A 51 -5.27 7.03 2.67
N CYS A 52 -4.71 5.88 3.06
CA CYS A 52 -4.34 4.83 2.12
C CYS A 52 -5.53 4.20 1.36
N GLU A 53 -5.23 3.57 0.23
CA GLU A 53 -6.18 2.69 -0.47
C GLU A 53 -6.20 1.33 0.22
N LEU A 54 -7.41 0.91 0.59
CA LEU A 54 -7.66 -0.35 1.29
C LEU A 54 -8.08 -1.48 0.33
N ASP A 55 -8.37 -1.13 -0.93
CA ASP A 55 -8.66 -2.08 -2.01
C ASP A 55 -7.39 -2.79 -2.49
N VAL A 56 -6.86 -3.64 -1.62
CA VAL A 56 -5.57 -4.32 -1.75
C VAL A 56 -5.72 -5.78 -1.35
N LEU A 57 -4.99 -6.67 -2.04
CA LEU A 57 -4.78 -8.03 -1.58
C LEU A 57 -3.30 -8.32 -1.35
N VAL A 58 -3.01 -9.03 -0.27
CA VAL A 58 -1.67 -9.52 0.09
C VAL A 58 -1.62 -11.02 -0.18
N ASP A 59 -0.66 -11.44 -1.00
CA ASP A 59 -0.47 -12.82 -1.44
C ASP A 59 -1.75 -13.55 -1.88
N PRO A 60 -2.60 -12.94 -2.74
CA PRO A 60 -3.85 -13.57 -3.15
C PRO A 60 -3.62 -14.81 -4.01
N SER A 61 -4.51 -15.79 -3.86
CA SER A 61 -4.64 -16.86 -4.85
C SER A 61 -5.18 -16.32 -6.18
N VAL A 62 -5.00 -17.10 -7.26
CA VAL A 62 -5.54 -16.76 -8.58
C VAL A 62 -7.07 -16.56 -8.53
N GLU A 63 -7.76 -17.40 -7.77
CA GLU A 63 -9.22 -17.32 -7.61
C GLU A 63 -9.64 -16.05 -6.87
N GLN A 64 -8.98 -15.72 -5.75
CA GLN A 64 -9.26 -14.48 -5.01
C GLN A 64 -9.05 -13.25 -5.91
N ASN A 65 -7.98 -13.24 -6.70
CA ASN A 65 -7.68 -12.15 -7.60
C ASN A 65 -8.76 -11.99 -8.70
N GLN A 66 -9.28 -13.10 -9.25
CA GLN A 66 -10.34 -13.06 -10.26
C GLN A 66 -11.69 -12.62 -9.70
N VAL A 67 -12.01 -12.99 -8.45
CA VAL A 67 -13.30 -12.67 -7.84
C VAL A 67 -13.32 -11.24 -7.31
N TRP A 68 -12.27 -10.81 -6.60
CA TRP A 68 -12.26 -9.51 -5.92
C TRP A 68 -11.72 -8.38 -6.78
N ARG A 69 -10.85 -8.69 -7.75
CA ARG A 69 -10.25 -7.72 -8.68
C ARG A 69 -9.74 -6.46 -7.97
N PRO A 70 -8.80 -6.61 -7.02
CA PRO A 70 -8.34 -5.50 -6.20
C PRO A 70 -7.65 -4.44 -7.04
N LYS A 71 -7.53 -3.21 -6.53
CA LYS A 71 -6.71 -2.18 -7.21
C LYS A 71 -5.23 -2.48 -7.16
N TYR A 72 -4.76 -3.05 -6.04
CA TYR A 72 -3.36 -3.36 -5.82
C TYR A 72 -3.18 -4.77 -5.29
N ILE A 73 -2.06 -5.38 -5.68
CA ILE A 73 -1.61 -6.68 -5.19
C ILE A 73 -0.22 -6.52 -4.62
N ILE A 74 -0.04 -7.01 -3.39
CA ILE A 74 1.23 -7.05 -2.68
C ILE A 74 1.66 -8.50 -2.57
N THR A 75 2.92 -8.79 -2.87
CA THR A 75 3.53 -10.10 -2.64
C THR A 75 4.59 -9.98 -1.57
N THR A 76 4.60 -10.92 -0.63
CA THR A 76 5.56 -10.96 0.47
C THR A 76 6.55 -12.12 0.34
N ASP A 77 7.72 -11.95 0.94
CA ASP A 77 8.70 -13.01 1.21
C ASP A 77 9.08 -12.92 2.69
N ASP A 78 8.93 -14.03 3.42
CA ASP A 78 9.07 -14.08 4.89
C ASP A 78 8.28 -12.98 5.65
N GLY A 79 7.11 -12.60 5.14
CA GLY A 79 6.24 -11.58 5.73
C GLY A 79 6.59 -10.14 5.34
N GLU A 80 7.68 -9.91 4.62
CA GLU A 80 8.09 -8.59 4.15
C GLU A 80 7.66 -8.36 2.70
N PRO A 81 7.12 -7.19 2.33
CA PRO A 81 6.70 -6.92 0.96
C PRO A 81 7.91 -6.85 0.03
N VAL A 82 7.87 -7.65 -1.04
CA VAL A 82 8.91 -7.68 -2.08
C VAL A 82 8.41 -7.20 -3.43
N MET A 83 7.09 -7.17 -3.64
CA MET A 83 6.50 -6.69 -4.88
C MET A 83 5.18 -5.95 -4.64
N LEU A 84 5.00 -4.85 -5.38
CA LEU A 84 3.73 -4.13 -5.50
C LEU A 84 3.36 -4.02 -6.99
N SER A 85 2.11 -4.37 -7.29
CA SER A 85 1.55 -4.31 -8.64
C SER A 85 0.10 -3.84 -8.64
N HIS A 86 -0.39 -3.42 -9.80
CA HIS A 86 -1.82 -3.20 -10.01
C HIS A 86 -2.54 -4.55 -10.16
N GLY A 87 -3.79 -4.61 -9.71
CA GLY A 87 -4.65 -5.76 -9.98
C GLY A 87 -5.15 -5.84 -11.43
N PRO A 88 -5.93 -6.89 -11.75
CA PRO A 88 -6.29 -7.30 -13.12
C PRO A 88 -7.42 -6.53 -13.80
#